data_AF-A0A817KGW7-F1
#
_entry.id   AF-A0A817KGW7-F1
#
_cell.length_a   1.000
_cell.length_b   1.000
_cell.length_c   1.000
_cell.angle_alpha   90.00
_cell.angle_beta   90.00
_cell.angle_gamma   90.00
#
_symmetry.space_group_name_H-M   'P 1'
#
loop_
_entity.id
_entity.type
_entity.pdbx_description
1 polymer ?
#
loop_
_entity_poly.entity_id
_entity_poly.type
_entity_poly.pdbx_seq_one_letter_code
_entity_poly.pdbx_strand_id
1 'polypeptide(L)'
;HHIPVWVDYKQEHLNTIHSDDLWEEIAGAMETATVIVLIISQEYYDSKSCRQELSYACDTLKKRIVPVYAPNQKYKATGWLGIRIAGQKYVHFGRTNFTNALDELLSVLIVDQKSMAIQKSSNKVTSTKLNEEENSLKNWTSEDIRKWFNDNHIHSDLITLLVDEFHTGTALIVYARHLKQFYQDEYIQILTSYYKIFNGKRLQTLDFITFVDALWRLREEYDPQSKIEDALDKCGKNQLHCSIKNSNEEATCL
;
A
#
# COMPACT_ATOMS: atom_id res chain seq x y z
N HIS A 1 -23.00 7.77 -20.75
CA HIS A 1 -22.27 6.50 -20.63
C HIS A 1 -22.70 5.78 -19.37
N HIS A 2 -23.01 4.48 -19.41
CA HIS A 2 -23.38 3.72 -18.21
C HIS A 2 -22.12 3.10 -17.59
N ILE A 3 -21.45 3.84 -16.71
CA ILE A 3 -20.31 3.36 -15.95
C ILE A 3 -20.82 2.96 -14.57
N PRO A 4 -20.73 1.68 -14.16
CA PRO A 4 -21.08 1.30 -12.79
C PRO A 4 -20.08 1.95 -11.83
N VAL A 5 -20.60 2.66 -10.83
CA VAL A 5 -19.79 3.33 -9.81
C VAL A 5 -20.19 2.77 -8.46
N TRP A 6 -19.19 2.34 -7.71
CA TRP A 6 -19.33 2.02 -6.29
C TRP A 6 -18.62 3.12 -5.49
N VAL A 7 -19.22 3.51 -4.37
CA VAL A 7 -18.71 4.58 -3.51
C VAL A 7 -18.80 4.10 -2.07
N ASP A 8 -17.71 4.25 -1.34
CA ASP A 8 -17.71 4.08 0.12
C ASP A 8 -18.49 5.25 0.75
N TYR A 9 -19.71 4.97 1.21
CA TYR A 9 -20.53 5.93 1.94
C TYR A 9 -20.44 5.64 3.44
N LYS A 10 -19.83 6.54 4.20
CA LYS A 10 -20.02 6.55 5.65
C LYS A 10 -21.44 7.00 5.99
N GLN A 11 -22.29 6.07 6.44
CA GLN A 11 -23.57 6.45 7.06
C GLN A 11 -23.30 7.04 8.45
N GLU A 12 -23.30 8.36 8.58
CA GLU A 12 -23.09 9.05 9.87
C GLU A 12 -24.28 8.97 10.85
N HIS A 13 -25.26 8.07 10.67
CA HIS A 13 -26.56 8.17 11.36
C HIS A 13 -27.04 6.98 12.19
N LEU A 14 -26.19 6.03 12.54
CA LEU A 14 -26.42 5.19 13.72
C LEU A 14 -25.08 4.89 14.39
N ASN A 15 -25.09 4.73 15.71
CA ASN A 15 -24.00 4.16 16.51
C ASN A 15 -23.79 2.67 16.15
N THR A 16 -23.60 2.38 14.86
CA THR A 16 -23.33 1.06 14.36
C THR A 16 -21.84 0.85 14.52
N ILE A 17 -21.51 -0.11 15.36
CA ILE A 17 -20.22 -0.81 15.37
C ILE A 17 -19.78 -0.94 13.91
N HIS A 18 -18.56 -0.49 13.57
CA HIS A 18 -17.95 -0.82 12.29
C HIS A 18 -17.94 -2.35 12.20
N SER A 19 -18.92 -2.95 11.50
CA SER A 19 -18.97 -4.39 11.33
C SER A 19 -17.82 -4.81 10.43
N ASP A 20 -17.23 -5.96 10.71
CA ASP A 20 -16.14 -6.55 9.93
C ASP A 20 -16.50 -6.63 8.43
N ASP A 21 -17.80 -6.74 8.13
CA ASP A 21 -18.38 -6.74 6.78
C ASP A 21 -18.04 -5.49 5.94
N LEU A 22 -17.89 -4.31 6.54
CA LEU A 22 -17.67 -3.06 5.77
C LEU A 22 -16.33 -3.07 5.02
N TRP A 23 -15.28 -3.58 5.66
CA TRP A 23 -13.97 -3.68 5.03
C TRP A 23 -13.95 -4.73 3.93
N GLU A 24 -14.67 -5.84 4.11
CA GLU A 24 -14.86 -6.85 3.07
C GLU A 24 -15.63 -6.29 1.87
N GLU A 25 -16.67 -5.48 2.10
CA GLU A 25 -17.42 -4.80 1.04
C GLU A 25 -16.53 -3.83 0.24
N ILE A 26 -15.74 -3.00 0.92
CA ILE A 26 -14.77 -2.10 0.27
C ILE A 26 -13.76 -2.91 -0.55
N ALA A 27 -13.17 -3.95 0.03
CA ALA A 27 -12.18 -4.78 -0.64
C ALA A 27 -12.77 -5.50 -1.87
N GLY A 28 -13.96 -6.09 -1.73
CA GLY A 28 -14.67 -6.76 -2.83
C GLY A 28 -15.03 -5.78 -3.96
N ALA A 29 -15.44 -4.55 -3.62
CA ALA A 29 -15.67 -3.50 -4.61
C ALA A 29 -14.36 -3.11 -5.34
N MET A 30 -13.24 -2.96 -4.62
CA MET A 30 -11.94 -2.66 -5.22
C MET A 30 -11.42 -3.77 -6.13
N GLU A 31 -11.61 -5.03 -5.75
CA GLU A 31 -11.20 -6.20 -6.53
C GLU A 31 -11.91 -6.27 -7.87
N THR A 32 -13.20 -5.96 -7.90
CA THR A 32 -14.03 -5.96 -9.12
C THR A 32 -13.89 -4.66 -9.94
N ALA A 33 -13.47 -3.56 -9.32
CA ALA A 33 -13.28 -2.28 -10.00
C ALA A 33 -12.18 -2.33 -11.07
N THR A 34 -12.37 -1.61 -12.17
CA THR A 34 -11.37 -1.48 -13.24
C THR A 34 -10.44 -0.29 -13.03
N VAL A 35 -10.95 0.77 -12.41
CA VAL A 35 -10.25 2.02 -12.12
C VAL A 35 -10.73 2.50 -10.75
N ILE A 36 -9.81 3.04 -9.96
CA ILE A 36 -10.12 3.69 -8.69
C ILE A 36 -10.03 5.19 -8.90
N VAL A 37 -11.13 5.90 -8.64
CA VAL A 37 -11.16 7.36 -8.65
C VAL A 37 -10.87 7.86 -7.25
N LEU A 38 -9.83 8.68 -7.13
CA LEU A 38 -9.33 9.16 -5.85
C LEU A 38 -9.62 10.65 -5.68
N ILE A 39 -10.50 11.01 -4.76
CA ILE A 39 -10.80 12.42 -4.47
C ILE A 39 -9.72 12.98 -3.53
N ILE A 40 -8.91 13.91 -4.03
CA ILE A 40 -7.78 14.46 -3.31
C ILE A 40 -8.25 15.55 -2.34
N SER A 41 -7.95 15.36 -1.05
CA SER A 41 -8.19 16.33 0.02
C SER A 41 -7.22 16.16 1.17
N GLN A 42 -7.21 17.14 2.09
CA GLN A 42 -6.43 17.07 3.32
C GLN A 42 -6.96 15.94 4.23
N GLU A 43 -8.27 15.79 4.31
CA GLU A 43 -8.95 14.75 5.08
C GLU A 43 -8.60 13.35 4.57
N TYR A 44 -8.49 13.19 3.24
CA TYR A 44 -8.00 11.95 2.65
C TYR A 44 -6.54 11.67 3.06
N TYR A 45 -5.68 12.70 3.05
CA TYR A 45 -4.28 12.59 3.43
C TYR A 45 -4.08 12.20 4.92
N ASP A 46 -4.94 12.71 5.80
CA ASP A 46 -4.86 12.49 7.24
C ASP A 46 -5.53 11.17 7.69
N SER A 47 -6.42 10.61 6.86
CA SER A 47 -7.16 9.38 7.16
C SER A 47 -6.29 8.11 6.99
N LYS A 48 -6.17 7.33 8.07
CA LYS A 48 -5.51 6.01 8.06
C LYS A 48 -6.21 5.02 7.13
N SER A 49 -7.54 4.96 7.23
CA SER A 49 -8.40 4.10 6.40
C SER A 49 -8.17 4.38 4.91
N CYS A 50 -8.18 5.67 4.52
CA CYS A 50 -7.94 6.07 3.14
C CYS A 50 -6.53 5.72 2.65
N ARG A 51 -5.52 5.82 3.53
CA ARG A 51 -4.15 5.39 3.20
C ARG A 51 -4.07 3.87 2.98
N GLN A 52 -4.76 3.08 3.80
CA GLN A 52 -4.82 1.62 3.69
C GLN A 52 -5.54 1.21 2.40
N GLU A 53 -6.69 1.79 2.11
CA GLU A 53 -7.45 1.62 0.86
C GLU A 53 -6.59 1.91 -0.38
N LEU A 54 -5.89 3.05 -0.40
CA LEU A 54 -5.03 3.40 -1.54
C LEU A 54 -3.88 2.42 -1.70
N SER A 55 -3.30 1.98 -0.59
CA SER A 55 -2.21 0.99 -0.59
C SER A 55 -2.70 -0.36 -1.09
N TYR A 56 -3.87 -0.82 -0.66
CA TYR A 56 -4.48 -2.05 -1.16
C TYR A 56 -4.73 -1.99 -2.67
N ALA A 57 -5.33 -0.89 -3.14
CA ALA A 57 -5.57 -0.66 -4.55
C ALA A 57 -4.27 -0.62 -5.38
N CYS A 58 -3.25 0.13 -4.95
CA CYS A 58 -2.02 0.34 -5.70
C CYS A 58 -1.04 -0.82 -5.61
N ASP A 59 -0.82 -1.34 -4.40
CA ASP A 59 0.31 -2.22 -4.11
C ASP A 59 -0.08 -3.68 -4.23
N THR A 60 -1.31 -4.03 -3.82
CA THR A 60 -1.82 -5.41 -3.89
C THR A 60 -2.54 -5.66 -5.19
N LEU A 61 -3.57 -4.84 -5.50
CA LEU A 61 -4.43 -5.07 -6.65
C LEU A 61 -3.88 -4.47 -7.96
N LYS A 62 -2.82 -3.66 -7.88
CA LYS A 62 -2.20 -2.94 -9.01
C LYS A 62 -3.24 -2.18 -9.86
N LYS A 63 -4.26 -1.62 -9.19
CA LYS A 63 -5.34 -0.88 -9.84
C LYS A 63 -4.82 0.46 -10.32
N ARG A 64 -5.35 0.89 -11.46
CA ARG A 64 -5.13 2.24 -11.96
C ARG A 64 -5.86 3.23 -11.04
N ILE A 65 -5.13 4.26 -10.61
CA ILE A 65 -5.68 5.38 -9.85
C ILE A 65 -5.86 6.59 -10.77
N VAL A 66 -6.99 7.26 -10.65
CA VAL A 66 -7.27 8.55 -11.30
C VAL A 66 -7.53 9.59 -10.22
N PRO A 67 -6.56 10.48 -9.94
CA PRO A 67 -6.74 11.54 -8.95
C PRO A 67 -7.71 12.60 -9.46
N VAL A 68 -8.59 13.06 -8.58
CA VAL A 68 -9.60 14.08 -8.86
C VAL A 68 -9.55 15.14 -7.77
N TYR A 69 -9.43 16.40 -8.17
CA TYR A 69 -9.56 17.54 -7.28
C TYR A 69 -10.99 18.09 -7.36
N ALA A 70 -11.66 18.14 -6.21
CA ALA A 70 -12.99 18.73 -6.07
C ALA A 70 -12.96 20.25 -6.36
N PRO A 71 -14.12 20.87 -6.66
CA PRO A 71 -14.21 22.34 -6.76
C PRO A 71 -13.68 23.01 -5.50
N ASN A 72 -12.97 24.13 -5.65
CA ASN A 72 -12.39 24.92 -4.54
C ASN A 72 -11.37 24.19 -3.66
N GLN A 73 -10.91 23.00 -4.04
CA GLN A 73 -9.86 22.29 -3.33
C GLN A 73 -8.55 23.07 -3.43
N LYS A 74 -7.98 23.46 -2.28
CA LYS A 74 -6.68 24.15 -2.18
C LYS A 74 -5.55 23.22 -1.77
N TYR A 75 -5.88 22.06 -1.21
CA TYR A 75 -4.90 21.06 -0.84
C TYR A 75 -4.15 20.58 -2.08
N LYS A 76 -2.83 20.51 -1.97
CA LYS A 76 -1.96 19.90 -2.97
C LYS A 76 -1.39 18.62 -2.35
N ALA A 77 -1.51 17.51 -3.06
CA ALA A 77 -0.96 16.25 -2.60
C ALA A 77 0.55 16.40 -2.34
N THR A 78 0.97 16.03 -1.14
CA THR A 78 2.36 16.03 -0.68
C THR A 78 2.65 14.73 0.06
N GLY A 79 3.90 14.52 0.47
CA GLY A 79 4.30 13.33 1.23
C GLY A 79 3.91 12.02 0.56
N TRP A 80 3.33 11.11 1.35
CA TRP A 80 2.93 9.77 0.89
C TRP A 80 1.93 9.82 -0.27
N LEU A 81 0.92 10.71 -0.21
CA LEU A 81 -0.10 10.82 -1.25
C LEU A 81 0.47 11.41 -2.53
N GLY A 82 1.36 12.40 -2.41
CA GLY A 82 2.04 13.03 -3.54
C GLY A 82 2.87 12.03 -4.34
N ILE A 83 3.61 11.14 -3.65
CA ILE A 83 4.39 10.07 -4.29
C ILE A 83 3.47 9.08 -5.02
N ARG A 84 2.36 8.67 -4.41
CA ARG A 84 1.42 7.70 -4.99
C ARG A 84 0.76 8.19 -6.28
N ILE A 85 0.49 9.49 -6.39
CA ILE A 85 -0.17 10.07 -7.56
C ILE A 85 0.80 10.75 -8.53
N ALA A 86 2.11 10.73 -8.24
CA ALA A 86 3.12 11.34 -9.09
C ALA A 86 3.08 10.72 -10.50
N GLY A 87 3.09 11.58 -11.53
CA GLY A 87 3.03 11.14 -12.93
C GLY A 87 1.65 10.66 -13.41
N GLN A 88 0.64 10.58 -12.54
CA GLN A 88 -0.72 10.24 -12.95
C GLN A 88 -1.44 11.47 -13.53
N LYS A 89 -2.23 11.25 -14.58
CA LYS A 89 -3.13 12.29 -15.10
C LYS A 89 -4.28 12.48 -14.11
N TYR A 90 -4.44 13.71 -13.62
CA TYR A 90 -5.50 14.09 -12.70
C TYR A 90 -6.52 15.02 -13.37
N VAL A 91 -7.74 15.01 -12.85
CA VAL A 91 -8.81 15.92 -13.29
C VAL A 91 -9.12 16.91 -12.17
N HIS A 92 -9.41 18.16 -12.52
CA HIS A 92 -9.65 19.21 -11.53
C HIS A 92 -10.96 19.95 -11.81
N PHE A 93 -12.00 19.68 -11.02
CA PHE A 93 -13.34 20.24 -11.21
C PHE A 93 -13.45 21.74 -10.94
N GLY A 94 -12.44 22.33 -10.30
CA GLY A 94 -12.31 23.80 -10.16
C GLY A 94 -11.67 24.55 -11.34
N ARG A 95 -11.16 23.88 -12.39
CA ARG A 95 -10.48 24.56 -13.52
C ARG A 95 -11.40 24.97 -14.67
N THR A 96 -12.49 24.24 -14.85
CA THR A 96 -13.49 24.45 -15.90
C THR A 96 -14.88 24.31 -15.30
N ASN A 97 -15.92 24.52 -16.10
CA ASN A 97 -17.26 24.14 -15.68
C ASN A 97 -17.35 22.61 -15.42
N PHE A 98 -18.37 22.22 -14.65
CA PHE A 98 -18.57 20.84 -14.23
C PHE A 98 -18.66 19.85 -15.41
N THR A 99 -19.43 20.20 -16.45
CA THR A 99 -19.62 19.33 -17.62
C THR A 99 -18.31 19.04 -18.34
N ASN A 100 -17.49 20.07 -18.57
CA ASN A 100 -16.19 19.90 -19.23
C ASN A 100 -15.21 19.08 -18.37
N ALA A 101 -15.21 19.27 -17.05
CA ALA A 101 -14.37 18.47 -16.16
C ALA A 101 -14.86 17.01 -16.10
N LEU A 102 -16.17 16.78 -16.16
CA LEU A 102 -16.75 15.46 -16.25
C LEU A 102 -16.39 14.77 -17.57
N ASP A 103 -16.46 15.48 -18.70
CA ASP A 103 -16.04 14.97 -20.00
C ASP A 103 -14.53 14.64 -20.02
N GLU A 104 -13.70 15.48 -19.37
CA GLU A 104 -12.28 15.18 -19.16
C GLU A 104 -12.11 13.88 -18.37
N LEU A 105 -12.82 13.73 -17.24
CA LEU A 105 -12.78 12.51 -16.44
C LEU A 105 -13.22 11.28 -17.24
N LEU A 106 -14.33 11.37 -17.98
CA LEU A 106 -14.80 10.28 -18.84
C LEU A 106 -13.77 9.93 -19.91
N SER A 107 -13.10 10.92 -20.49
CA SER A 107 -12.03 10.66 -21.46
C SER A 107 -10.87 9.89 -20.82
N VAL A 108 -10.47 10.25 -19.59
CA VAL A 108 -9.40 9.57 -18.85
C VAL A 108 -9.80 8.13 -18.52
N LEU A 109 -11.07 7.89 -18.16
CA LEU A 109 -11.58 6.56 -17.84
C LEU A 109 -11.73 5.65 -19.07
N ILE A 110 -12.18 6.20 -20.21
CA ILE A 110 -12.51 5.41 -21.42
C ILE A 110 -11.28 5.12 -22.29
N VAL A 111 -10.33 6.06 -22.41
CA VAL A 111 -9.13 5.90 -23.28
C VAL A 111 -8.34 4.63 -22.93
N ASP A 112 -8.37 4.22 -21.66
CA ASP A 112 -7.60 3.08 -21.17
C ASP A 112 -8.28 1.72 -21.39
N GLN A 113 -9.59 1.69 -21.68
CA GLN A 113 -10.26 0.42 -22.01
C GLN A 113 -9.74 -0.18 -23.33
N LYS A 114 -9.25 0.67 -24.26
CA LYS A 114 -8.66 0.22 -25.54
C LYS A 114 -7.24 -0.33 -25.39
N SER A 115 -6.43 0.22 -24.48
CA SER A 115 -5.06 -0.24 -24.25
C SER A 115 -5.01 -1.53 -23.42
N MET A 116 -5.99 -1.75 -22.52
CA MET A 116 -6.10 -2.99 -21.74
C MET A 116 -6.61 -4.21 -22.55
N ALA A 117 -7.31 -4.00 -23.67
CA ALA A 117 -7.79 -5.09 -24.53
C ALA A 117 -6.68 -5.79 -25.32
N ILE A 118 -5.54 -5.12 -25.56
CA ILE A 118 -4.42 -5.66 -26.36
C ILE A 118 -3.53 -6.61 -25.54
N GLN A 119 -3.54 -6.53 -24.21
CA GLN A 119 -2.67 -7.35 -23.35
C GLN A 119 -3.30 -8.67 -22.83
N LYS A 120 -4.57 -8.97 -23.14
CA LYS A 120 -5.22 -10.23 -22.72
C LYS A 120 -4.90 -11.45 -23.60
N SER A 121 -3.97 -11.35 -24.56
CA SER A 121 -3.66 -12.42 -25.52
C SER A 121 -2.21 -12.93 -25.47
N SER A 122 -1.65 -13.14 -24.27
CA SER A 122 -0.55 -14.10 -24.02
C SER A 122 -0.35 -14.13 -22.50
N ASN A 123 -0.74 -15.16 -21.75
CA ASN A 123 -0.08 -16.45 -21.73
C ASN A 123 -1.05 -17.53 -21.22
N LYS A 124 -1.20 -18.57 -22.03
CA LYS A 124 -1.71 -19.88 -21.61
C LYS A 124 -0.48 -20.71 -21.26
N VAL A 125 -0.25 -21.01 -19.97
CA VAL A 125 0.73 -22.03 -19.56
C VAL A 125 0.05 -23.05 -18.66
N THR A 126 0.39 -24.29 -18.99
CA THR A 126 -0.22 -25.56 -18.70
C THR A 126 -0.05 -25.98 -17.25
N SER A 127 -1.13 -26.52 -16.70
CA SER A 127 -1.21 -27.31 -15.47
C SER A 127 -0.11 -28.37 -15.37
N THR A 128 0.62 -28.38 -14.25
CA THR A 128 1.11 -29.63 -13.65
C THR A 128 0.84 -29.54 -12.14
N LYS A 129 -0.12 -30.32 -11.66
CA LYS A 129 -0.35 -30.56 -10.22
C LYS A 129 0.84 -31.34 -9.65
N LEU A 130 1.28 -30.98 -8.45
CA LEU A 130 1.37 -31.86 -7.26
C LEU A 130 1.81 -31.05 -6.03
N ASN A 131 0.91 -30.97 -5.04
CA ASN A 131 1.10 -30.66 -3.61
C ASN A 131 1.61 -29.26 -3.19
N GLU A 132 0.73 -28.24 -3.17
CA GLU A 132 1.01 -26.91 -2.56
C GLU A 132 -0.12 -26.40 -1.63
N GLU A 133 -1.09 -27.23 -1.26
CA GLU A 133 -2.28 -26.74 -0.54
C GLU A 133 -2.10 -26.51 0.98
N GLU A 134 -0.98 -26.91 1.59
CA GLU A 134 -0.80 -26.75 3.06
C GLU A 134 -0.09 -25.47 3.52
N ASN A 135 0.56 -24.70 2.63
CA ASN A 135 1.35 -23.51 3.03
C ASN A 135 1.07 -22.27 2.16
N SER A 136 -0.17 -22.11 1.69
CA SER A 136 -0.58 -20.86 1.06
C SER A 136 -0.89 -19.82 2.13
N LEU A 137 -0.01 -18.83 2.25
CA LEU A 137 -0.17 -17.68 3.18
C LEU A 137 -1.45 -16.86 2.93
N LYS A 138 -2.14 -17.08 1.79
CA LYS A 138 -3.48 -16.54 1.54
C LYS A 138 -4.55 -17.05 2.52
N ASN A 139 -4.32 -18.19 3.18
CA ASN A 139 -5.28 -18.82 4.08
C ASN A 139 -5.01 -18.54 5.57
N TRP A 140 -3.95 -17.78 5.90
CA TRP A 140 -3.64 -17.46 7.28
C TRP A 140 -4.70 -16.56 7.90
N THR A 141 -5.14 -16.92 9.10
CA THR A 141 -6.03 -16.15 9.97
C THR A 141 -5.25 -15.29 10.96
N SER A 142 -5.94 -14.44 11.74
CA SER A 142 -5.34 -13.70 12.85
C SER A 142 -4.68 -14.61 13.89
N GLU A 143 -5.24 -15.81 14.11
CA GLU A 143 -4.66 -16.80 15.03
C GLU A 143 -3.36 -17.39 14.47
N ASP A 144 -3.30 -17.65 13.16
CA ASP A 144 -2.07 -18.11 12.49
C ASP A 144 -0.98 -17.04 12.51
N ILE A 145 -1.36 -15.77 12.32
CA ILE A 145 -0.44 -14.63 12.40
C ILE A 145 0.07 -14.45 13.83
N ARG A 146 -0.82 -14.53 14.83
CA ARG A 146 -0.46 -14.52 16.24
C ARG A 146 0.51 -15.65 16.55
N LYS A 147 0.23 -16.87 16.08
CA LYS A 147 1.11 -18.02 16.24
C LYS A 147 2.46 -17.77 15.57
N TRP A 148 2.47 -17.27 14.34
CA TRP A 148 3.70 -16.96 13.62
C TRP A 148 4.55 -15.89 14.33
N PHE A 149 3.93 -14.84 14.88
CA PHE A 149 4.65 -13.85 15.67
C PHE A 149 5.31 -14.46 16.92
N ASN A 150 4.61 -15.35 17.62
CA ASN A 150 5.18 -16.07 18.76
C ASN A 150 6.33 -16.98 18.33
N ASP A 151 6.15 -17.74 17.24
CA ASP A 151 7.16 -18.66 16.69
C ASP A 151 8.43 -17.90 16.22
N ASN A 152 8.30 -16.63 15.83
CA ASN A 152 9.41 -15.76 15.44
C ASN A 152 9.95 -14.88 16.59
N HIS A 153 9.56 -15.19 17.83
CA HIS A 153 10.07 -14.54 19.04
C HIS A 153 9.84 -13.02 19.08
N ILE A 154 8.72 -12.56 18.50
CA ILE A 154 8.34 -11.15 18.58
C ILE A 154 7.82 -10.85 19.99
N HIS A 155 8.25 -9.71 20.55
CA HIS A 155 7.92 -9.33 21.92
C HIS A 155 6.40 -9.24 22.14
N SER A 156 5.89 -9.77 23.24
CA SER A 156 4.44 -9.89 23.52
C SER A 156 3.68 -8.56 23.43
N ASP A 157 4.30 -7.47 23.88
CA ASP A 157 3.71 -6.13 23.80
C ASP A 157 3.61 -5.63 22.35
N LEU A 158 4.56 -5.98 21.49
CA LEU A 158 4.49 -5.68 20.05
C LEU A 158 3.41 -6.53 19.38
N ILE A 159 3.29 -7.81 19.75
CA ILE A 159 2.19 -8.66 19.28
C ILE A 159 0.86 -8.03 19.68
N THR A 160 0.71 -7.62 20.94
CA THR A 160 -0.52 -6.98 21.44
C THR A 160 -0.82 -5.67 20.70
N LEU A 161 0.22 -4.91 20.32
CA LEU A 161 0.07 -3.67 19.58
C LEU A 161 -0.36 -3.88 18.12
N LEU A 162 0.07 -4.98 17.49
CA LEU A 162 0.05 -5.14 16.03
C LEU A 162 -0.81 -6.30 15.53
N VAL A 163 -1.12 -7.31 16.35
CA VAL A 163 -1.81 -8.52 15.88
C VAL A 163 -3.24 -8.25 15.45
N ASP A 164 -3.91 -7.31 16.13
CA ASP A 164 -5.29 -6.89 15.78
C ASP A 164 -5.31 -6.00 14.51
N GLU A 165 -4.15 -5.58 14.01
CA GLU A 165 -4.04 -4.86 12.74
C GLU A 165 -3.98 -5.83 11.54
N PHE A 166 -3.72 -7.12 11.77
CA PHE A 166 -3.52 -8.11 10.70
C PHE A 166 -4.47 -9.32 10.85
N HIS A 167 -5.45 -9.40 9.96
CA HIS A 167 -6.42 -10.49 9.95
C HIS A 167 -6.11 -11.58 8.92
N THR A 168 -5.21 -11.30 7.97
CA THR A 168 -4.80 -12.24 6.92
C THR A 168 -3.29 -12.21 6.68
N GLY A 169 -2.71 -13.34 6.28
CA GLY A 169 -1.28 -13.41 5.94
C GLY A 169 -0.92 -12.43 4.82
N THR A 170 -1.81 -12.23 3.85
CA THR A 170 -1.62 -11.25 2.77
C THR A 170 -1.40 -9.84 3.31
N ALA A 171 -2.20 -9.41 4.30
CA ALA A 171 -2.04 -8.10 4.94
C ALA A 171 -0.66 -7.97 5.61
N LEU A 172 -0.20 -9.03 6.29
CA LEU A 172 1.11 -9.07 6.93
C LEU A 172 2.27 -8.97 5.92
N ILE A 173 2.20 -9.64 4.77
CA ILE A 173 3.21 -9.50 3.70
C ILE A 173 3.21 -8.11 3.08
N VAL A 174 2.03 -7.53 2.85
CA VAL A 174 1.92 -6.17 2.31
C VAL A 174 2.55 -5.17 3.29
N TYR A 175 2.30 -5.35 4.58
CA TYR A 175 2.95 -4.57 5.63
C TYR A 175 4.47 -4.74 5.61
N ALA A 176 4.97 -5.98 5.51
CA ALA A 176 6.41 -6.27 5.43
C ALA A 176 7.09 -5.63 4.19
N ARG A 177 6.39 -5.52 3.06
CA ARG A 177 6.85 -4.78 1.87
C ARG A 177 6.91 -3.28 2.14
N HIS A 178 5.87 -2.73 2.73
CA HIS A 178 5.74 -1.29 2.99
C HIS A 178 6.74 -0.78 4.04
N LEU A 179 7.01 -1.59 5.07
CA LEU A 179 7.96 -1.27 6.14
C LEU A 179 9.36 -0.95 5.58
N LYS A 180 9.78 -1.60 4.49
CA LYS A 180 11.06 -1.31 3.83
C LYS A 180 11.09 0.12 3.23
N GLN A 181 9.99 0.54 2.61
CA GLN A 181 9.91 1.85 1.92
C GLN A 181 9.75 3.01 2.91
N PHE A 182 9.09 2.78 4.06
CA PHE A 182 8.71 3.82 5.01
C PHE A 182 9.19 3.55 6.43
N TYR A 183 10.34 2.88 6.57
CA TYR A 183 10.88 2.39 7.83
C TYR A 183 10.93 3.45 8.95
N GLN A 184 11.33 4.68 8.62
CA GLN A 184 11.47 5.76 9.59
C GLN A 184 10.12 6.21 10.17
N ASP A 185 9.13 6.42 9.30
CA ASP A 185 7.79 6.87 9.71
C ASP A 185 7.07 5.79 10.51
N GLU A 186 7.19 4.54 10.06
CA GLU A 186 6.56 3.39 10.72
C GLU A 186 7.18 3.13 12.10
N TYR A 187 8.51 3.24 12.21
CA TYR A 187 9.21 3.15 13.49
C TYR A 187 8.72 4.21 14.49
N ILE A 188 8.62 5.47 14.07
CA ILE A 188 8.15 6.57 14.94
C ILE A 188 6.70 6.30 15.38
N GLN A 189 5.86 5.81 14.48
CA GLN A 189 4.47 5.48 14.79
C GLN A 189 4.36 4.34 15.81
N ILE A 190 5.09 3.24 15.61
CA ILE A 190 5.11 2.11 16.56
C ILE A 190 5.59 2.57 17.92
N LEU A 191 6.67 3.35 18.00
CA LEU A 191 7.16 3.89 19.27
C LEU A 191 6.12 4.77 19.97
N THR A 192 5.44 5.63 19.21
CA THR A 192 4.42 6.55 19.75
C THR A 192 3.22 5.78 20.30
N SER A 193 2.72 4.80 19.55
CA SER A 193 1.59 3.97 19.98
C SER A 193 1.96 3.09 21.17
N TYR A 194 3.16 2.49 21.16
CA TYR A 194 3.68 1.71 22.26
C TYR A 194 3.77 2.55 23.55
N TYR A 195 4.34 3.75 23.47
CA TYR A 195 4.45 4.67 24.62
C TYR A 195 3.08 5.02 25.21
N LYS A 196 2.06 5.24 24.35
CA LYS A 196 0.71 5.58 24.80
C LYS A 196 0.01 4.39 25.46
N ILE A 197 0.05 3.22 24.84
CA ILE A 197 -0.69 2.02 25.31
C ILE A 197 -0.06 1.44 26.57
N PHE A 198 1.27 1.46 26.67
CA PHE A 198 1.99 0.85 27.78
C PHE A 198 2.45 1.88 28.83
N ASN A 199 1.66 2.95 29.03
CA ASN A 199 1.83 3.93 30.12
C ASN A 199 3.24 4.53 30.22
N GLY A 200 3.80 4.95 29.09
CA GLY A 200 5.10 5.59 29.01
C GLY A 200 6.29 4.64 28.99
N LYS A 201 6.06 3.32 28.92
CA LYS A 201 7.14 2.37 28.63
C LYS A 201 7.73 2.62 27.25
N ARG A 202 9.03 2.35 27.13
CA ARG A 202 9.76 2.44 25.87
C ARG A 202 9.99 1.04 25.31
N LEU A 203 9.64 0.86 24.05
CA LEU A 203 9.99 -0.34 23.30
C LEU A 203 11.52 -0.42 23.18
N GLN A 204 12.10 -1.58 23.45
CA GLN A 204 13.53 -1.76 23.26
C GLN A 204 13.85 -1.82 21.77
N THR A 205 14.97 -1.21 21.38
CA THR A 205 15.43 -1.25 19.99
C THR A 205 15.61 -2.68 19.48
N LEU A 206 16.05 -3.60 20.35
CA LEU A 206 16.23 -5.00 20.01
C LEU A 206 14.90 -5.68 19.64
N ASP A 207 13.82 -5.41 20.37
CA ASP A 207 12.50 -5.98 20.09
C ASP A 207 11.97 -5.52 18.73
N PHE A 208 12.20 -4.23 18.40
CA PHE A 208 11.85 -3.69 17.10
C PHE A 208 12.69 -4.30 15.97
N ILE A 209 14.00 -4.47 16.18
CA ILE A 209 14.87 -5.13 15.19
C ILE A 209 14.43 -6.57 14.94
N THR A 210 14.13 -7.33 16.00
CA THR A 210 13.63 -8.71 15.89
C THR A 210 12.35 -8.77 15.08
N PHE A 211 11.42 -7.84 15.31
CA PHE A 211 10.19 -7.72 14.52
C PHE A 211 10.45 -7.46 13.04
N VAL A 212 11.30 -6.48 12.72
CA VAL A 212 11.65 -6.12 11.35
C VAL A 212 12.33 -7.30 10.64
N ASP A 213 13.26 -7.98 11.31
CA ASP A 213 13.99 -9.11 10.75
C ASP A 213 13.06 -10.31 10.48
N ALA A 214 12.10 -10.58 11.36
CA ALA A 214 11.08 -11.59 11.14
C ALA A 214 10.23 -11.28 9.89
N LEU A 215 9.80 -10.02 9.72
CA LEU A 215 9.04 -9.60 8.53
C LEU A 215 9.88 -9.67 7.26
N TRP A 216 11.18 -9.41 7.34
CA TRP A 216 12.08 -9.60 6.21
C TRP A 216 12.14 -11.07 5.78
N ARG A 217 12.31 -11.99 6.73
CA ARG A 217 12.34 -13.43 6.46
C ARG A 217 11.02 -13.93 5.85
N LEU A 218 9.89 -13.46 6.38
CA LEU A 218 8.56 -13.74 5.82
C LEU A 218 8.49 -13.34 4.34
N ARG A 219 9.01 -12.16 4.00
CA ARG A 219 9.03 -11.68 2.61
C ARG A 219 9.92 -12.56 1.72
N GLU A 220 11.11 -12.94 2.20
CA GLU A 220 12.03 -13.79 1.45
C GLU A 220 11.48 -15.20 1.16
N GLU A 221 10.59 -15.69 2.03
CA GLU A 221 9.95 -17.00 1.93
C GLU A 221 8.74 -16.99 0.99
N TYR A 222 7.88 -15.98 1.11
CA TYR A 222 6.57 -15.95 0.43
C TYR A 222 6.44 -14.90 -0.69
N ASP A 223 7.46 -14.07 -0.89
CA ASP A 223 7.56 -13.09 -1.98
C ASP A 223 8.90 -13.21 -2.71
N PRO A 224 9.06 -14.20 -3.61
CA PRO A 224 10.30 -14.38 -4.37
C PRO A 224 10.69 -13.18 -5.23
N GLN A 225 9.73 -12.30 -5.55
CA GLN A 225 9.92 -11.12 -6.37
C GLN A 225 10.63 -9.99 -5.59
N SER A 226 10.54 -9.98 -4.25
CA SER A 226 11.28 -9.04 -3.41
C SER A 226 12.78 -9.21 -3.52
N LYS A 227 13.29 -10.44 -3.74
CA LYS A 227 14.72 -10.72 -3.91
C LYS A 227 15.31 -9.94 -5.08
N ILE A 228 14.53 -9.78 -6.15
CA ILE A 228 14.93 -9.05 -7.36
C ILE A 228 14.91 -7.54 -7.09
N GLU A 229 13.85 -7.04 -6.43
CA GLU A 229 13.74 -5.62 -6.06
C GLU A 229 14.84 -5.20 -5.07
N ASP A 230 15.17 -6.05 -4.10
CA ASP A 230 16.24 -5.84 -3.11
C ASP A 230 17.64 -5.89 -3.74
N ALA A 231 17.85 -6.76 -4.76
CA ALA A 231 19.09 -6.83 -5.52
C ALA A 231 19.29 -5.61 -6.44
N LEU A 232 18.22 -5.11 -7.05
CA LEU A 232 18.24 -3.89 -7.87
C LEU A 232 18.54 -2.64 -7.02
N ASP A 233 18.00 -2.56 -5.81
CA ASP A 233 18.30 -1.49 -4.85
C ASP A 233 19.78 -1.47 -4.43
N LYS A 234 20.40 -2.65 -4.25
CA LYS A 234 21.85 -2.78 -3.99
C LYS A 234 22.69 -2.36 -5.20
N CYS A 235 22.27 -2.68 -6.42
CA CYS A 235 22.97 -2.29 -7.64
C CYS A 235 22.91 -0.77 -7.89
N GLY A 236 21.74 -0.15 -7.68
CA GLY A 236 21.56 1.30 -7.82
C GLY A 236 22.38 2.12 -6.82
N LYS A 237 22.51 1.64 -5.57
CA LYS A 237 23.37 2.29 -4.55
C LYS A 237 24.86 2.18 -4.88
N ASN A 238 25.31 1.08 -5.48
CA ASN A 238 26.70 0.92 -5.93
C ASN A 238 27.04 1.78 -7.15
N GLN A 239 26.09 2.01 -8.07
CA GLN A 239 26.28 2.92 -9.21
C GLN A 239 26.33 4.40 -8.77
N LEU A 240 25.51 4.81 -7.81
CA LEU A 240 25.60 6.15 -7.20
C LEU A 240 26.94 6.37 -6.48
N HIS A 241 27.46 5.36 -5.78
CA HIS A 241 28.74 5.47 -5.08
C HIS A 241 29.95 5.51 -6.04
N CYS A 242 29.90 4.85 -7.20
CA CYS A 242 30.92 4.99 -8.24
C CYS A 242 30.88 6.36 -8.93
N SER A 243 29.69 6.91 -9.20
CA SER A 243 29.55 8.23 -9.82
C SER A 243 30.01 9.38 -8.90
N ILE A 244 29.85 9.23 -7.57
CA ILE A 244 30.33 10.22 -6.59
C ILE A 244 31.85 10.15 -6.39
N LYS A 245 32.48 8.99 -6.58
CA LYS A 245 33.96 8.89 -6.55
C LYS A 245 34.60 9.54 -7.78
N ASN A 246 34.05 9.31 -8.97
CA ASN A 246 34.59 9.87 -10.21
C ASN A 246 34.45 11.41 -10.28
N SER A 247 33.42 11.99 -9.65
CA SER A 247 33.23 13.45 -9.63
C SER A 247 34.10 14.17 -8.59
N ASN A 248 34.61 13.47 -7.57
CA ASN A 248 35.54 14.05 -6.59
C ASN A 248 37.01 13.97 -7.02
N GLU A 249 37.38 13.08 -7.95
CA GLU A 249 38.74 13.05 -8.51
C GLU A 249 38.96 14.13 -9.59
N GLU A 250 37.93 14.52 -10.35
CA GLU A 250 38.02 15.63 -11.32
C GLU A 250 38.04 17.02 -10.66
N ALA A 251 37.55 17.15 -9.43
CA ALA A 251 37.51 18.43 -8.71
C ALA A 251 38.83 18.81 -8.01
N THR A 252 39.88 17.99 -8.09
CA THR A 252 41.17 18.22 -7.42
C THR A 252 42.32 18.54 -8.39
N CYS A 253 42.02 18.83 -9.67
CA CYS A 253 43.00 19.22 -10.68
C CYS A 253 42.55 20.44 -11.47
N LEU A 254 42.31 21.58 -10.80
CA LEU A 254 42.35 22.93 -11.37
C LEU A 254 42.87 23.93 -10.34
#